data_AF-A0A1B6EC49-F1
#
_entry.id   AF-A0A1B6EC49-F1
#
_cell.length_a   1.000
_cell.length_b   1.000
_cell.length_c   1.000
_cell.angle_alpha   90.00
_cell.angle_beta   90.00
_cell.angle_gamma   90.00
#
_symmetry.space_group_name_H-M   'P 1'
#
loop_
_entity.id
_entity.type
_entity.pdbx_description
1 polymer ?
#
loop_
_entity_poly.entity_id
_entity_poly.type
_entity_poly.pdbx_seq_one_letter_code
_entity_poly.pdbx_strand_id
1 'polypeptide(L)'
;MTVRDNEQIRLWLQETDSACESVLGIDDPDEGEEDNIETNIDRSDEESVLENELSGDYGVEVMEELKQAFCTTVSFILVRTKTLGGTYQPHMARKSRTLSHNIIPSFHLPGPIGSAKTAKTNIQSLECIFKEEIIDKIVTYTNIYIDKITSKFGRLRDAKPTDVCESRALIGIFYMAGVIKSSKINVIQMFNMKNSTGVEAVYVKMSEHRFRFL
;
A
#
# COMPACT_ATOMS: atom_id res chain seq x y z
N MET A 1 -20.86 16.83 12.67
CA MET A 1 -21.38 16.87 11.29
C MET A 1 -22.33 18.04 11.26
N THR A 2 -22.00 19.10 10.51
CA THR A 2 -22.78 20.33 10.52
C THR A 2 -23.98 20.21 9.58
N VAL A 3 -25.05 20.96 9.83
CA VAL A 3 -26.29 20.95 9.00
C VAL A 3 -25.98 21.18 7.51
N ARG A 4 -24.94 21.97 7.22
CA ARG A 4 -24.44 22.24 5.86
C ARG A 4 -23.91 20.99 5.15
N ASP A 5 -23.27 20.08 5.87
CA ASP A 5 -22.74 18.83 5.29
C ASP A 5 -23.90 17.96 4.79
N ASN A 6 -25.03 17.93 5.50
CA ASN A 6 -26.21 17.14 5.12
C ASN A 6 -26.95 17.72 3.91
N GLU A 7 -26.97 19.04 3.75
CA GLU A 7 -27.58 19.70 2.59
C GLU A 7 -26.78 19.45 1.31
N GLN A 8 -25.45 19.48 1.41
CA GLN A 8 -24.57 19.21 0.27
C GLN A 8 -24.66 17.74 -0.18
N ILE A 9 -24.80 16.81 0.76
CA ILE A 9 -25.06 15.39 0.46
C ILE A 9 -26.41 15.20 -0.25
N ARG A 10 -27.47 15.94 0.14
CA ARG A 10 -28.78 15.88 -0.54
C ARG A 10 -28.72 16.40 -1.97
N LEU A 11 -27.94 17.45 -2.21
CA LEU A 11 -27.74 18.01 -3.55
C LEU A 11 -27.04 17.00 -4.47
N TRP A 12 -25.98 16.34 -4.00
CA TRP A 12 -25.29 15.30 -4.78
C TRP A 12 -26.19 14.10 -5.11
N LEU A 13 -27.10 13.73 -4.22
CA LEU A 13 -28.06 12.65 -4.46
C LEU A 13 -29.13 13.00 -5.52
N GLN A 14 -29.55 14.27 -5.60
CA GLN A 14 -30.50 14.71 -6.63
C GLN A 14 -29.87 14.77 -8.02
N GLU A 15 -28.59 15.12 -8.10
CA GLU A 15 -27.86 15.19 -9.37
C GLU A 15 -27.70 13.79 -10.00
N THR A 16 -27.57 12.74 -9.19
CA THR A 16 -27.51 11.34 -9.67
C THR A 16 -28.85 10.77 -10.12
N ASP A 17 -29.96 11.19 -9.52
CA ASP A 17 -31.31 10.71 -9.90
C ASP A 17 -31.67 11.16 -11.32
N SER A 18 -31.24 12.37 -11.73
CA SER A 18 -31.49 12.89 -13.09
C SER A 18 -30.67 12.20 -14.20
N ALA A 19 -29.61 11.47 -13.85
CA ALA A 19 -28.76 10.75 -14.81
C ALA A 19 -29.02 9.23 -14.83
N CYS A 20 -29.76 8.69 -13.86
CA CYS A 20 -29.97 7.24 -13.69
C CYS A 20 -31.25 6.72 -14.38
N GLU A 21 -32.13 7.59 -14.86
CA GLU A 21 -33.45 7.22 -15.39
C GLU A 21 -33.41 6.38 -16.69
N SER A 22 -32.25 6.11 -17.29
CA SER A 22 -32.08 5.31 -18.50
C SER A 22 -31.48 3.91 -18.33
N VAL A 23 -31.08 3.48 -17.13
CA VAL A 23 -30.28 2.24 -16.96
C VAL A 23 -31.13 1.01 -16.57
N LEU A 24 -32.39 0.92 -17.00
CA LEU A 24 -33.16 -0.33 -16.89
C LEU A 24 -34.00 -0.57 -18.16
N GLY A 25 -33.35 -1.04 -19.22
CA GLY A 25 -33.97 -1.57 -20.44
C GLY A 25 -32.96 -2.44 -21.21
N ILE A 26 -33.32 -3.71 -21.41
CA ILE A 26 -32.52 -4.82 -21.94
C ILE A 26 -32.34 -4.68 -23.46
N ASP A 27 -31.11 -4.88 -23.97
CA ASP A 27 -30.70 -5.72 -25.13
C ASP A 27 -29.23 -5.40 -25.49
N ASP A 28 -28.33 -6.37 -25.27
CA ASP A 28 -26.93 -6.33 -25.74
C ASP A 28 -26.86 -6.82 -27.20
N PRO A 29 -26.50 -5.97 -28.19
CA PRO A 29 -25.86 -6.45 -29.40
C PRO A 29 -24.35 -6.43 -29.18
N ASP A 30 -23.78 -7.63 -29.11
CA ASP A 30 -22.36 -7.93 -29.22
C ASP A 30 -21.79 -7.35 -30.54
N GLU A 31 -21.16 -6.18 -30.47
CA GLU A 31 -20.28 -5.69 -31.53
C GLU A 31 -18.83 -5.73 -31.04
N GLY A 32 -18.05 -6.59 -31.68
CA GLY A 32 -16.65 -6.86 -31.35
C GLY A 32 -15.77 -5.62 -31.50
N GLU A 33 -15.18 -5.21 -30.39
CA GLU A 33 -14.01 -4.34 -30.41
C GLU A 33 -12.73 -5.19 -30.33
N GLU A 34 -11.91 -5.10 -31.37
CA GLU A 34 -10.56 -5.69 -31.40
C GLU A 34 -9.63 -4.90 -30.46
N ASP A 35 -9.18 -5.53 -29.37
CA ASP A 35 -8.18 -4.99 -28.46
C ASP A 35 -6.80 -4.88 -29.17
N ASN A 36 -6.44 -3.67 -29.61
CA ASN A 36 -5.08 -3.34 -30.07
C ASN A 36 -4.14 -3.21 -28.86
N ILE A 37 -3.44 -4.29 -28.52
CA ILE A 37 -2.41 -4.30 -27.48
C ILE A 37 -1.07 -3.87 -28.11
N GLU A 38 -0.62 -2.64 -27.83
CA GLU A 38 0.79 -2.27 -28.08
C GLU A 38 1.70 -3.05 -27.12
N THR A 39 2.51 -3.95 -27.68
CA THR A 39 3.54 -4.70 -26.95
C THR A 39 4.76 -3.81 -26.70
N ASN A 40 4.90 -3.25 -25.50
CA ASN A 40 6.18 -2.70 -25.03
C ASN A 40 7.09 -3.86 -24.58
N ILE A 41 8.06 -4.20 -25.42
CA ILE A 41 9.12 -5.17 -25.11
C ILE A 41 10.20 -4.44 -24.30
N ASP A 42 10.22 -4.68 -23.00
CA ASP A 42 11.30 -4.23 -22.11
C ASP A 42 12.54 -5.11 -22.35
N ARG A 43 13.62 -4.53 -22.86
CA ARG A 43 14.90 -5.22 -23.05
C ARG A 43 15.73 -5.07 -21.77
N SER A 44 15.96 -6.18 -21.08
CA SER A 44 17.00 -6.29 -20.04
C SER A 44 18.39 -6.14 -20.65
N ASP A 45 19.16 -5.17 -20.18
CA ASP A 45 20.59 -5.06 -20.45
C ASP A 45 21.40 -5.79 -19.34
N GLU A 46 22.00 -6.92 -19.71
CA GLU A 46 23.18 -7.50 -19.05
C GLU A 46 24.42 -7.05 -19.83
N GLU A 47 25.49 -6.61 -19.15
CA GLU A 47 26.91 -6.57 -19.58
C GLU A 47 27.72 -5.80 -18.49
N SER A 48 28.99 -6.05 -18.16
CA SER A 48 29.95 -7.13 -18.32
C SER A 48 31.13 -6.81 -17.35
N VAL A 49 31.85 -7.83 -16.90
CA VAL A 49 32.95 -7.74 -15.92
C VAL A 49 34.26 -7.40 -16.64
N LEU A 50 35.04 -6.43 -16.13
CA LEU A 50 36.42 -6.23 -16.56
C LEU A 50 37.34 -6.02 -15.33
N GLU A 51 38.15 -7.04 -15.03
CA GLU A 51 39.32 -6.95 -14.16
C GLU A 51 40.46 -6.23 -14.88
N ASN A 52 41.23 -5.41 -14.16
CA ASN A 52 42.51 -4.91 -14.64
C ASN A 52 43.49 -4.78 -13.47
N GLU A 53 44.40 -5.74 -13.35
CA GLU A 53 45.64 -5.60 -12.57
C GLU A 53 46.72 -4.99 -13.47
N LEU A 54 47.44 -3.95 -13.00
CA LEU A 54 48.84 -3.76 -13.41
C LEU A 54 49.61 -2.83 -12.47
N SER A 55 50.78 -3.35 -12.11
CA SER A 55 51.85 -2.85 -11.25
C SER A 55 52.53 -1.56 -11.74
N GLY A 56 53.13 -0.82 -10.80
CA GLY A 56 54.13 0.21 -11.13
C GLY A 56 54.86 0.76 -9.89
N ASP A 57 56.08 0.26 -9.67
CA ASP A 57 57.08 0.72 -8.70
C ASP A 57 57.95 1.83 -9.31
N TYR A 58 58.07 3.00 -8.67
CA TYR A 58 59.17 3.97 -8.86
C TYR A 58 59.40 4.84 -7.61
N GLY A 59 60.49 4.55 -6.90
CA GLY A 59 61.56 5.48 -6.50
C GLY A 59 61.27 6.86 -5.88
N VAL A 60 61.42 6.92 -4.55
CA VAL A 60 62.23 7.86 -3.71
C VAL A 60 62.68 9.21 -4.31
N GLU A 61 62.22 10.34 -3.72
CA GLU A 61 63.01 11.44 -3.11
C GLU A 61 62.14 12.70 -2.88
N VAL A 62 62.07 13.20 -1.64
CA VAL A 62 62.29 14.59 -1.19
C VAL A 62 61.77 14.75 0.25
N MET A 63 62.77 14.73 1.12
CA MET A 63 62.92 15.26 2.46
C MET A 63 62.02 16.46 2.89
N GLU A 64 61.45 16.30 4.09
CA GLU A 64 61.83 17.15 5.24
C GLU A 64 61.14 18.51 5.47
N GLU A 65 59.81 18.60 5.47
CA GLU A 65 59.14 19.82 5.99
C GLU A 65 57.93 19.64 6.93
N LEU A 66 57.57 18.42 7.38
CA LEU A 66 56.44 18.25 8.32
C LEU A 66 56.83 17.62 9.67
N LYS A 67 57.97 18.04 10.24
CA LYS A 67 58.39 17.65 11.61
C LYS A 67 57.68 18.45 12.73
N GLN A 68 56.85 19.43 12.40
CA GLN A 68 56.37 20.40 13.38
C GLN A 68 54.84 20.38 13.55
N ALA A 69 54.27 19.28 14.07
CA ALA A 69 53.10 19.29 14.97
C ALA A 69 52.41 17.91 15.05
N PHE A 70 53.02 16.89 15.66
CA PHE A 70 52.25 15.79 16.27
C PHE A 70 53.08 15.13 17.37
N CYS A 71 53.25 15.85 18.49
CA CYS A 71 53.63 15.23 19.74
C CYS A 71 52.37 14.62 20.35
N THR A 72 52.16 13.32 20.18
CA THR A 72 51.21 12.58 21.03
C THR A 72 51.74 11.16 21.22
N THR A 73 52.37 10.96 22.39
CA THR A 73 52.70 9.70 23.07
C THR A 73 52.53 8.41 22.27
N VAL A 74 53.65 7.92 21.71
CA VAL A 74 53.76 6.58 21.10
C VAL A 74 54.31 5.63 22.15
N SER A 75 53.51 4.65 22.58
CA SER A 75 53.97 3.52 23.39
C SER A 75 54.51 2.42 22.47
N PHE A 76 55.81 2.13 22.57
CA PHE A 76 56.46 1.07 21.78
C PHE A 76 56.36 -0.28 22.48
N ILE A 77 55.92 -1.31 21.75
CA ILE A 77 56.16 -2.72 22.12
C ILE A 77 57.14 -3.30 21.11
N LEU A 78 58.27 -3.81 21.60
CA LEU A 78 59.32 -4.39 20.78
C LEU A 78 58.97 -5.84 20.43
N VAL A 79 58.55 -6.09 19.19
CA VAL A 79 58.47 -7.44 18.62
C VAL A 79 59.79 -7.74 17.91
N ARG A 80 60.34 -8.94 18.14
CA ARG A 80 61.69 -9.37 17.72
C ARG A 80 61.79 -9.71 16.22
N THR A 81 61.18 -8.93 15.35
CA THR A 81 61.36 -8.98 13.90
C THR A 81 61.33 -7.56 13.35
N LYS A 82 62.24 -7.25 12.42
CA LYS A 82 62.56 -5.89 11.96
C LYS A 82 61.49 -5.29 11.03
N THR A 83 60.28 -5.09 11.54
CA THR A 83 59.26 -4.25 10.90
C THR A 83 58.33 -3.68 11.98
N LEU A 84 58.42 -2.37 12.20
CA LEU A 84 57.49 -1.62 13.06
C LEU A 84 56.17 -1.45 12.32
N GLY A 85 55.27 -2.43 12.45
CA GLY A 85 53.88 -2.29 12.03
C GLY A 85 53.11 -1.47 13.06
N GLY A 86 52.94 -0.17 12.82
CA GLY A 86 52.09 0.68 13.67
C GLY A 86 50.63 0.25 13.54
N THR A 87 49.97 -0.05 14.65
CA THR A 87 48.51 -0.21 14.67
C THR A 87 47.88 1.17 14.79
N TYR A 88 47.27 1.65 13.71
CA TYR A 88 46.46 2.87 13.73
C TYR A 88 45.17 2.59 14.52
N GLN A 89 45.14 2.98 15.78
CA GLN A 89 43.87 3.10 16.51
C GLN A 89 43.33 4.52 16.27
N PRO A 90 42.23 4.69 15.51
CA PRO A 90 41.66 6.01 15.29
C PRO A 90 41.26 6.59 16.65
N HIS A 91 41.70 7.82 16.93
CA HIS A 91 41.31 8.55 18.12
C HIS A 91 39.79 8.76 18.07
N MET A 92 39.05 7.97 18.86
CA MET A 92 37.60 8.10 18.94
C MET A 92 37.29 9.47 19.54
N ALA A 93 36.77 10.38 18.72
CA ALA A 93 36.32 11.69 19.19
C ALA A 93 35.31 11.49 20.34
N ARG A 94 35.44 12.30 21.39
CA ARG A 94 34.51 12.25 22.54
C ARG A 94 33.09 12.45 22.01
N LYS A 95 32.16 11.58 22.43
CA LYS A 95 30.74 11.66 22.04
C LYS A 95 30.18 13.04 22.42
N SER A 96 30.12 13.95 21.46
CA SER A 96 29.50 15.27 21.62
C SER A 96 28.00 15.16 21.33
N ARG A 97 27.21 16.05 21.92
CA ARG A 97 25.77 16.12 21.64
C ARG A 97 25.54 16.46 20.17
N THR A 98 24.65 15.72 19.51
CA THR A 98 24.17 16.06 18.17
C THR A 98 23.50 17.44 18.20
N LEU A 99 23.84 18.31 17.24
CA LEU A 99 23.23 19.63 17.11
C LEU A 99 21.72 19.51 16.84
N SER A 100 20.92 20.45 17.35
CA SER A 100 19.46 20.39 17.28
C SER A 100 18.92 20.30 15.86
N HIS A 101 19.54 20.98 14.89
CA HIS A 101 19.14 20.93 13.48
C HIS A 101 19.43 19.58 12.79
N ASN A 102 20.26 18.73 13.40
CA ASN A 102 20.54 17.37 12.92
C ASN A 102 19.64 16.31 13.59
N ILE A 103 18.79 16.70 14.53
CA ILE A 103 17.82 15.81 15.17
C ILE A 103 16.57 15.80 14.30
N ILE A 104 16.34 14.69 13.60
CA ILE A 104 15.08 14.45 12.89
C ILE A 104 14.00 14.19 13.97
N PRO A 105 12.97 15.05 14.09
CA PRO A 105 11.94 14.85 15.10
C PRO A 105 11.13 13.59 14.78
N SER A 106 10.61 12.94 15.82
CA SER A 106 9.91 11.65 15.74
C SER A 106 8.71 11.61 14.77
N PHE A 107 8.17 12.77 14.40
CA PHE A 107 7.10 12.90 13.42
C PHE A 107 7.57 12.73 11.96
N HIS A 108 8.82 13.07 11.65
CA HIS A 108 9.41 12.93 10.31
C HIS A 108 10.07 11.57 10.07
N LEU A 109 10.08 10.69 11.08
CA LEU A 109 10.59 9.34 10.91
C LEU A 109 9.59 8.54 10.06
N PRO A 110 10.06 7.82 9.02
CA PRO A 110 9.20 6.96 8.23
C PRO A 110 8.70 5.80 9.09
N GLY A 111 7.39 5.55 9.08
CA GLY A 111 6.78 4.43 9.79
C GLY A 111 5.34 4.68 10.22
N PRO A 112 4.67 3.66 10.80
CA PRO A 112 3.31 3.80 11.31
C PRO A 112 3.28 4.80 12.47
N ILE A 113 2.23 5.63 12.51
CA ILE A 113 2.02 6.68 13.51
C ILE A 113 0.73 6.40 14.28
N GLY A 114 0.70 6.77 15.57
CA GLY A 114 -0.50 6.69 16.40
C GLY A 114 -0.95 5.24 16.67
N SER A 115 -2.25 4.99 16.55
CA SER A 115 -2.87 3.68 16.79
C SER A 115 -2.34 2.58 15.87
N ALA A 116 -1.86 2.93 14.67
CA ALA A 116 -1.26 1.99 13.75
C ALA A 116 0.07 1.38 14.25
N LYS A 117 0.74 2.00 15.23
CA LYS A 117 1.94 1.41 15.88
C LYS A 117 1.62 0.19 16.72
N THR A 118 0.40 0.11 17.25
CA THR A 118 -0.03 -0.96 18.16
C THR A 118 -0.66 -2.14 17.42
N ALA A 119 -1.00 -1.97 16.14
CA ALA A 119 -1.57 -3.02 15.31
C ALA A 119 -0.53 -4.12 15.07
N LYS A 120 -0.82 -5.33 15.59
CA LYS A 120 0.06 -6.51 15.43
C LYS A 120 -0.47 -7.50 14.41
N THR A 121 -1.77 -7.43 14.11
CA THR A 121 -2.43 -8.35 13.18
C THR A 121 -2.89 -7.61 11.94
N ASN A 122 -2.99 -8.33 10.83
CA ASN A 122 -3.45 -7.77 9.55
C ASN A 122 -4.85 -7.13 9.67
N ILE A 123 -5.72 -7.73 10.49
CA ILE A 123 -7.07 -7.22 10.74
C ILE A 123 -7.00 -5.88 11.49
N GLN A 124 -6.20 -5.78 12.55
CA GLN A 124 -6.03 -4.51 13.28
C GLN A 124 -5.44 -3.40 12.41
N SER A 125 -4.51 -3.75 11.51
CA SER A 125 -3.98 -2.81 10.52
C SER A 125 -5.07 -2.34 9.56
N LEU A 126 -5.97 -3.24 9.15
CA LEU A 126 -7.10 -2.91 8.28
C LEU A 126 -8.13 -2.02 8.99
N GLU A 127 -8.42 -2.29 10.27
CA GLU A 127 -9.30 -1.48 11.11
C GLU A 127 -8.77 -0.05 11.32
N CYS A 128 -7.45 0.17 11.22
CA CYS A 128 -6.88 1.51 11.23
C CYS A 128 -7.28 2.33 10.00
N ILE A 129 -7.52 1.68 8.86
CA ILE A 129 -7.98 2.30 7.61
C ILE A 129 -9.52 2.39 7.62
N PHE A 130 -10.19 1.26 7.85
CA PHE A 130 -11.64 1.16 7.95
C PHE A 130 -12.09 1.16 9.40
N LYS A 131 -12.18 2.36 9.97
CA LYS A 131 -12.73 2.55 11.32
C LYS A 131 -14.20 2.16 11.37
N GLU A 132 -14.65 1.72 12.53
CA GLU A 132 -16.05 1.34 12.76
C GLU A 132 -17.03 2.47 12.40
N GLU A 133 -16.69 3.72 12.74
CA GLU A 133 -17.49 4.91 12.37
C GLU A 133 -17.73 5.06 10.86
N ILE A 134 -16.78 4.63 10.02
CA ILE A 134 -16.92 4.69 8.56
C ILE A 134 -17.91 3.63 8.11
N ILE A 135 -17.80 2.41 8.65
CA ILE A 135 -18.67 1.29 8.33
C ILE A 135 -20.10 1.60 8.76
N ASP A 136 -20.28 2.17 9.95
CA ASP A 136 -21.60 2.57 10.46
C ASP A 136 -22.26 3.62 9.56
N LYS A 137 -21.50 4.59 9.06
CA LYS A 137 -22.01 5.58 8.09
C LYS A 137 -22.41 4.92 6.78
N ILE A 138 -21.61 3.99 6.25
CA ILE A 138 -21.94 3.24 5.04
C ILE A 138 -23.29 2.52 5.25
N VAL A 139 -23.41 1.74 6.33
CA VAL A 139 -24.65 1.02 6.66
C VAL A 139 -25.84 1.97 6.77
N THR A 140 -25.68 3.09 7.48
CA THR A 140 -26.76 4.06 7.70
C THR A 140 -27.25 4.67 6.39
N TYR A 141 -26.35 5.16 5.54
CA TYR A 141 -26.72 5.79 4.28
C TYR A 141 -27.23 4.78 3.25
N THR A 142 -26.64 3.59 3.20
CA THR A 142 -27.14 2.50 2.34
C THR A 142 -28.55 2.09 2.74
N ASN A 143 -28.85 1.96 4.04
CA ASN A 143 -30.19 1.63 4.51
C ASN A 143 -31.23 2.70 4.16
N ILE A 144 -30.87 3.99 4.25
CA ILE A 144 -31.74 5.09 3.79
C ILE A 144 -32.09 4.93 2.30
N TYR A 145 -31.12 4.49 1.48
CA TYR A 145 -31.37 4.25 0.06
C TYR A 145 -32.21 2.99 -0.18
N ILE A 146 -31.92 1.90 0.53
CA ILE A 146 -32.70 0.65 0.47
C ILE A 146 -34.17 0.95 0.75
N ASP A 147 -34.48 1.68 1.83
CA ASP A 147 -35.85 2.02 2.20
C ASP A 147 -36.61 2.79 1.10
N LYS A 148 -35.91 3.61 0.30
CA LYS A 148 -36.50 4.32 -0.84
C LYS A 148 -36.86 3.39 -2.00
N ILE A 149 -36.02 2.39 -2.27
CA ILE A 149 -36.20 1.48 -3.41
C ILE A 149 -37.02 0.23 -3.04
N THR A 150 -37.22 -0.07 -1.76
CA THR A 150 -37.96 -1.27 -1.28
C THR A 150 -39.34 -1.42 -1.92
N SER A 151 -40.04 -0.32 -2.18
CA SER A 151 -41.36 -0.33 -2.84
C SER A 151 -41.34 -0.86 -4.28
N LYS A 152 -40.19 -0.82 -4.97
CA LYS A 152 -40.02 -1.33 -6.33
C LYS A 152 -39.88 -2.86 -6.37
N PHE A 153 -39.61 -3.50 -5.23
CA PHE A 153 -39.40 -4.94 -5.17
C PHE A 153 -40.70 -5.66 -4.76
N GLY A 154 -41.09 -6.68 -5.52
CA GLY A 154 -42.28 -7.49 -5.21
C GLY A 154 -42.11 -8.37 -3.97
N ARG A 155 -40.88 -8.56 -3.47
CA ARG A 155 -40.57 -9.35 -2.27
C ARG A 155 -39.74 -8.54 -1.30
N LEU A 156 -40.23 -8.40 -0.06
CA LEU A 156 -39.53 -7.70 1.03
C LEU A 156 -38.13 -8.25 1.34
N ARG A 157 -37.89 -9.54 1.04
CA ARG A 157 -36.60 -10.20 1.29
C ARG A 157 -35.49 -9.65 0.41
N ASP A 158 -35.81 -9.24 -0.81
CA ASP A 158 -34.83 -8.85 -1.82
C ASP A 158 -34.27 -7.44 -1.50
N ALA A 159 -35.06 -6.61 -0.81
CA ALA A 159 -34.70 -5.29 -0.33
C ALA A 159 -34.59 -5.21 1.20
N LYS A 160 -33.97 -6.23 1.82
CA LYS A 160 -33.73 -6.22 3.27
C LYS A 160 -32.66 -5.18 3.63
N PRO A 161 -32.78 -4.44 4.75
CA PRO A 161 -31.71 -3.55 5.23
C PRO A 161 -30.41 -4.33 5.47
N THR A 162 -29.29 -3.65 5.26
CA THR A 162 -27.94 -4.17 5.50
C THR A 162 -27.48 -3.94 6.93
N ASP A 163 -26.52 -4.76 7.36
CA ASP A 163 -25.91 -4.72 8.68
C ASP A 163 -24.39 -4.48 8.58
N VAL A 164 -23.77 -4.10 9.70
CA VAL A 164 -22.33 -3.90 9.81
C VAL A 164 -21.56 -5.16 9.40
N CYS A 165 -22.06 -6.35 9.78
CA CYS A 165 -21.47 -7.62 9.38
C CYS A 165 -21.50 -7.84 7.86
N GLU A 166 -22.60 -7.47 7.21
CA GLU A 166 -22.78 -7.63 5.77
C GLU A 166 -21.92 -6.63 4.98
N SER A 167 -21.85 -5.38 5.44
CA SER A 167 -20.95 -4.37 4.85
C SER A 167 -19.48 -4.75 4.99
N ARG A 168 -19.07 -5.31 6.14
CA ARG A 168 -17.71 -5.87 6.32
C ARG A 168 -17.45 -7.05 5.39
N ALA A 169 -18.45 -7.92 5.18
CA ALA A 169 -18.33 -9.03 4.25
C ALA A 169 -18.17 -8.55 2.80
N LEU A 170 -18.92 -7.51 2.39
CA LEU A 170 -18.80 -6.89 1.06
C LEU A 170 -17.41 -6.32 0.80
N ILE A 171 -16.86 -5.56 1.75
CA ILE A 171 -15.48 -5.07 1.68
C ILE A 171 -14.48 -6.23 1.55
N GLY A 172 -14.70 -7.31 2.31
CA GLY A 172 -13.89 -8.53 2.21
C GLY A 172 -13.92 -9.16 0.82
N ILE A 173 -15.08 -9.17 0.15
CA ILE A 173 -15.20 -9.66 -1.23
C ILE A 173 -14.43 -8.76 -2.20
N PHE A 174 -14.48 -7.44 -2.04
CA PHE A 174 -13.68 -6.53 -2.86
C PHE A 174 -12.17 -6.71 -2.67
N TYR A 175 -11.73 -6.97 -1.43
CA TYR A 175 -10.34 -7.34 -1.16
C TYR A 175 -9.94 -8.62 -1.89
N MET A 176 -10.77 -9.65 -1.80
CA MET A 176 -10.52 -10.91 -2.52
C MET A 176 -10.49 -10.70 -4.02
N ALA A 177 -11.44 -9.93 -4.59
CA ALA A 177 -11.50 -9.59 -6.00
C ALA A 177 -10.22 -8.87 -6.49
N GLY A 178 -9.65 -8.00 -5.66
CA GLY A 178 -8.36 -7.35 -5.92
C GLY A 178 -7.19 -8.34 -5.94
N VAL A 179 -7.15 -9.29 -5.00
CA VAL A 179 -6.10 -10.33 -4.92
C VAL A 179 -6.11 -11.23 -6.16
N ILE A 180 -7.29 -11.65 -6.61
CA ILE A 180 -7.46 -12.47 -7.80
C ILE A 180 -7.38 -11.68 -9.11
N LYS A 181 -7.07 -10.36 -9.05
CA LYS A 181 -7.00 -9.45 -10.21
C LYS A 181 -8.26 -9.49 -11.09
N SER A 182 -9.42 -9.75 -10.48
CA SER A 182 -10.68 -9.97 -11.19
C SER A 182 -11.57 -8.73 -11.23
N SER A 183 -10.99 -7.54 -11.09
CA SER A 183 -11.73 -6.27 -11.11
C SER A 183 -12.50 -6.02 -12.41
N LYS A 184 -12.06 -6.65 -13.52
CA LYS A 184 -12.69 -6.56 -14.83
C LYS A 184 -13.59 -7.76 -15.17
N ILE A 185 -13.66 -8.76 -14.29
CA ILE A 185 -14.42 -9.99 -14.56
C ILE A 185 -15.88 -9.75 -14.20
N ASN A 186 -16.79 -10.30 -15.00
CA ASN A 186 -18.22 -10.22 -14.73
C ASN A 186 -18.55 -10.87 -13.38
N VAL A 187 -19.42 -10.24 -12.61
CA VAL A 187 -19.86 -10.73 -11.29
C VAL A 187 -20.44 -12.16 -11.38
N ILE A 188 -21.22 -12.50 -12.42
CA ILE A 188 -21.73 -13.88 -12.60
C ILE A 188 -20.57 -14.87 -12.68
N GLN A 189 -19.50 -14.51 -13.40
CA GLN A 189 -18.34 -15.38 -13.57
C GLN A 189 -17.55 -15.50 -12.26
N MET A 190 -17.44 -14.42 -11.48
CA MET A 190 -16.79 -14.42 -10.17
C MET A 190 -17.50 -15.34 -9.16
N PHE A 191 -18.83 -15.41 -9.22
CA PHE A 191 -19.65 -16.26 -8.35
C PHE A 191 -19.93 -17.67 -8.93
N ASN A 192 -19.42 -18.00 -10.13
CA ASN A 192 -19.69 -19.28 -10.77
C ASN A 192 -18.82 -20.41 -10.18
N MET A 193 -19.47 -21.45 -9.65
CA MET A 193 -18.82 -22.62 -9.04
C MET A 193 -18.25 -23.61 -10.07
N LYS A 194 -18.75 -23.62 -11.30
CA LYS A 194 -18.44 -24.66 -12.30
C LYS A 194 -17.15 -24.43 -13.05
N ASN A 195 -16.80 -23.16 -13.25
CA ASN A 195 -15.54 -22.79 -13.89
C ASN A 195 -14.55 -22.55 -12.75
N SER A 196 -13.37 -23.18 -12.81
CA SER A 196 -12.35 -23.26 -11.76
C SER A 196 -11.76 -21.92 -11.26
N THR A 197 -12.39 -20.80 -11.62
CA THR A 197 -12.09 -19.44 -11.17
C THR A 197 -12.95 -19.00 -9.98
N GLY A 198 -14.05 -19.73 -9.68
CA GLY A 198 -14.95 -19.42 -8.57
C GLY A 198 -14.22 -19.41 -7.23
N VAL A 199 -14.12 -18.23 -6.60
CA VAL A 199 -13.48 -18.10 -5.29
C VAL A 199 -14.45 -18.58 -4.22
N GLU A 200 -14.12 -19.70 -3.57
CA GLU A 200 -15.00 -20.28 -2.56
C GLU A 200 -15.35 -19.33 -1.43
N ALA A 201 -14.40 -18.48 -1.05
CA ALA A 201 -14.61 -17.45 -0.04
C ALA A 201 -15.68 -16.41 -0.42
N VAL A 202 -15.96 -16.20 -1.71
CA VAL A 202 -16.90 -15.18 -2.19
C VAL A 202 -18.34 -15.67 -2.11
N TYR A 203 -18.64 -16.87 -2.66
CA TYR A 203 -20.01 -17.40 -2.64
C TYR A 203 -20.47 -17.86 -1.25
N VAL A 204 -19.55 -18.23 -0.36
CA VAL A 204 -19.88 -18.60 1.03
C VAL A 204 -20.29 -17.36 1.85
N LYS A 205 -19.83 -16.17 1.48
CA LYS A 205 -20.06 -14.95 2.27
C LYS A 205 -21.38 -14.26 1.95
N MET A 206 -21.78 -14.22 0.70
CA MET A 206 -23.09 -13.70 0.30
C MET A 206 -23.55 -14.33 -1.02
N SER A 207 -24.85 -14.23 -1.31
CA SER A 207 -25.38 -14.64 -2.61
C SER A 207 -25.07 -13.62 -3.69
N GLU A 208 -24.95 -14.07 -4.94
CA GLU A 208 -24.74 -13.20 -6.10
C GLU A 208 -25.81 -12.12 -6.23
N HIS A 209 -27.09 -12.48 -6.03
CA HIS A 209 -28.20 -11.53 -6.08
C HIS A 209 -28.06 -10.43 -5.02
N ARG A 210 -27.59 -10.78 -3.82
CA ARG A 210 -27.41 -9.80 -2.75
C ARG A 210 -26.20 -8.90 -3.03
N PHE A 211 -25.12 -9.45 -3.57
CA PHE A 211 -23.95 -8.68 -4.00
C PHE A 211 -24.29 -7.68 -5.10
N ARG A 212 -25.13 -8.05 -6.07
CA ARG A 212 -25.59 -7.15 -7.13
C ARG A 212 -26.57 -6.07 -6.65
N PHE A 213 -27.26 -6.33 -5.54
CA PHE A 213 -28.22 -5.41 -4.97
C PHE A 213 -27.56 -4.31 -4.12
N LEU A 214 -26.53 -4.68 -3.36
CA LEU A 214 -25.76 -3.77 -2.50
C LEU A 214 -24.75 -2.95 -3.33
#